data_AF-A0A8J3ZB00-F1
#
_entry.id   AF-A0A8J3ZB00-F1
#
_cell.length_a   1.000
_cell.length_b   1.000
_cell.length_c   1.000
_cell.angle_alpha   90.00
_cell.angle_beta   90.00
_cell.angle_gamma   90.00
#
_symmetry.space_group_name_H-M   'P 1'
#
loop_
_entity.id
_entity.type
_entity.pdbx_description
1 polymer ?
#
loop_
_entity_poly.entity_id
_entity_poly.type
_entity_poly.pdbx_seq_one_letter_code
_entity_poly.pdbx_strand_id
1 'polypeptide(L)'
;MGMSVVLDDLPPLMWHAELGRSLPDRWTGTHHRGVQLHDLRDAVRVWGERYGQRAWLRELQQPATREMEDAVLRTIARLDGTPFPSTTKLAWRWARGRVPRMRVPWRRGQSASIDVDEATLEVAYCAEVVAVTYEAMGLLPVGRRINWYDPGRFWSGDELDLSLGYRLGDEVAVDIRPAGG
;
A
#
# COMPACT_ATOMS: atom_id res chain seq x y z
N MET A 1 -6.88 -0.10 -0.35
CA MET A 1 -6.09 -1.09 -1.13
C MET A 1 -4.93 -1.53 -0.25
N GLY A 2 -4.47 -2.78 -0.36
CA GLY A 2 -3.32 -3.27 0.41
C GLY A 2 -2.70 -4.49 -0.26
N MET A 3 -1.62 -4.98 0.34
CA MET A 3 -0.94 -6.20 -0.07
C MET A 3 -1.32 -7.34 0.88
N SER A 4 -1.82 -8.45 0.34
CA SER A 4 -1.91 -9.68 1.11
C SER A 4 -0.51 -10.28 1.30
N VAL A 5 -0.13 -10.58 2.53
CA VAL A 5 1.11 -11.26 2.88
C VAL A 5 0.74 -12.64 3.43
N VAL A 6 1.00 -13.68 2.65
CA VAL A 6 0.63 -15.07 2.96
C VAL A 6 1.92 -15.87 3.01
N LEU A 7 2.39 -16.17 4.22
CA LEU A 7 3.62 -16.91 4.48
C LEU A 7 3.27 -18.23 5.16
N ASP A 8 4.03 -19.29 4.87
CA ASP A 8 3.70 -20.68 5.25
C ASP A 8 3.27 -20.86 6.72
N ASP A 9 3.99 -20.21 7.65
CA ASP A 9 3.80 -20.38 9.09
C ASP A 9 2.98 -19.27 9.76
N LEU A 10 2.37 -18.37 8.97
CA LEU A 10 1.58 -17.24 9.46
C LEU A 10 0.15 -17.28 8.92
N PRO A 11 -0.85 -16.78 9.69
CA PRO A 11 -2.15 -16.51 9.10
C PRO A 11 -2.01 -15.52 7.93
N PRO A 12 -2.93 -15.50 6.95
CA PRO A 12 -2.93 -14.47 5.92
C PRO A 12 -3.06 -13.08 6.52
N LEU A 13 -2.15 -12.17 6.15
CA LEU A 13 -2.09 -10.81 6.68
C LEU A 13 -2.41 -9.78 5.58
N MET A 14 -2.91 -8.61 5.99
CA MET A 14 -3.13 -7.45 5.15
C MET A 14 -2.15 -6.35 5.53
N TRP A 15 -1.20 -6.05 4.64
CA TRP A 15 -0.25 -4.96 4.76
C TRP A 15 -0.79 -3.72 4.03
N HIS A 16 -1.15 -2.68 4.79
CA HIS A 16 -1.81 -1.48 4.27
C HIS A 16 -1.67 -0.31 5.26
N ALA A 17 -2.24 0.85 4.92
CA ALA A 17 -2.32 1.96 5.87
C ALA A 17 -3.77 2.21 6.27
N GLU A 18 -4.03 2.40 7.56
CA GLU A 18 -5.36 2.73 8.09
C GLU A 18 -5.33 4.11 8.76
N LEU A 19 -6.26 5.00 8.39
CA LEU A 19 -6.48 6.28 9.08
C LEU A 19 -7.12 6.11 10.47
N GLY A 20 -7.88 5.03 10.63
CA GLY A 20 -8.52 4.60 11.86
C GLY A 20 -7.58 3.87 12.82
N ARG A 21 -8.19 3.21 13.81
CA ARG A 21 -7.55 2.33 14.80
C ARG A 21 -8.47 1.15 15.11
N SER A 22 -9.07 0.60 14.06
CA SER A 22 -10.22 -0.31 14.18
C SER A 22 -9.79 -1.74 14.51
N LEU A 23 -8.60 -2.12 14.06
CA LEU A 23 -8.02 -3.44 14.28
C LEU A 23 -6.68 -3.30 15.02
N PRO A 24 -6.26 -4.32 15.79
CA PRO A 24 -4.93 -4.36 16.33
C PRO A 24 -3.92 -4.68 15.22
N ASP A 25 -2.83 -3.93 15.20
CA ASP A 25 -1.68 -4.27 14.38
C ASP A 25 -1.04 -5.57 14.90
N ARG A 26 -0.87 -6.54 13.99
CA ARG A 26 -0.31 -7.86 14.27
C ARG A 26 1.20 -7.80 14.47
N TRP A 27 1.87 -6.73 14.02
CA TRP A 27 3.31 -6.57 14.19
C TRP A 27 3.68 -6.10 15.61
N THR A 28 2.97 -5.11 16.13
CA THR A 28 3.20 -4.49 17.44
C THR A 28 2.28 -5.02 18.54
N GLY A 29 1.12 -5.59 18.18
CA GLY A 29 0.07 -6.00 19.11
C GLY A 29 -0.75 -4.83 19.68
N THR A 30 -0.63 -3.62 19.11
CA THR A 30 -1.28 -2.41 19.61
C THR A 30 -2.22 -1.79 18.59
N HIS A 31 -3.05 -0.84 19.03
CA HIS A 31 -3.89 -0.06 18.12
C HIS A 31 -3.21 1.28 17.82
N HIS A 32 -2.88 1.54 16.56
CA HIS A 32 -2.32 2.81 16.12
C HIS A 32 -2.87 3.20 14.74
N ARG A 33 -2.37 4.33 14.23
CA ARG A 33 -2.65 4.80 12.87
C ARG A 33 -1.42 4.58 11.99
N GLY A 34 -1.60 4.76 10.69
CA GLY A 34 -0.51 4.69 9.71
C GLY A 34 -0.40 3.30 9.10
N VAL A 35 0.80 2.96 8.64
CA VAL A 35 1.06 1.66 8.01
C VAL A 35 1.05 0.56 9.06
N GLN A 36 0.29 -0.51 8.80
CA GLN A 36 -0.04 -1.55 9.76
C GLN A 36 -0.20 -2.91 9.07
N LEU A 37 -0.02 -3.97 9.84
CA LEU A 37 -0.24 -5.34 9.42
C LEU A 37 -1.46 -5.92 10.15
N HIS A 38 -2.56 -6.16 9.45
CA HIS A 38 -3.76 -6.75 10.07
C HIS A 38 -3.93 -8.22 9.69
N ASP A 39 -4.78 -8.92 10.43
CA ASP A 39 -5.35 -10.17 9.94
C ASP A 39 -6.16 -9.89 8.66
N LEU A 40 -5.88 -10.64 7.58
CA LEU A 40 -6.52 -10.39 6.29
C LEU A 40 -8.03 -10.56 6.35
N ARG A 41 -8.52 -11.57 7.09
CA ARG A 41 -9.95 -11.84 7.20
C ARG A 41 -10.65 -10.68 7.92
N ASP A 42 -10.07 -10.23 9.03
CA ASP A 42 -10.67 -9.15 9.81
C ASP A 42 -10.66 -7.82 9.04
N ALA A 43 -9.56 -7.51 8.33
CA ALA A 43 -9.47 -6.33 7.48
C ALA A 43 -10.55 -6.31 6.38
N VAL A 44 -10.69 -7.43 5.67
CA VAL A 44 -11.69 -7.57 4.59
C VAL A 44 -13.11 -7.49 5.15
N ARG A 45 -13.38 -8.09 6.32
CA ARG A 45 -14.70 -7.96 6.98
C ARG A 45 -15.01 -6.52 7.36
N VAL A 46 -14.06 -5.78 7.90
CA VAL A 46 -14.26 -4.35 8.19
C VAL A 46 -14.61 -3.58 6.91
N TRP A 47 -13.93 -3.84 5.79
CA TRP A 47 -14.26 -3.20 4.51
C TRP A 47 -15.68 -3.53 4.05
N GLY A 48 -16.07 -4.81 4.05
CA GLY A 48 -17.38 -5.24 3.57
C GLY A 48 -18.54 -4.90 4.50
N GLU A 49 -18.41 -5.21 5.78
CA GLU A 49 -19.50 -5.12 6.75
C GLU A 49 -19.69 -3.70 7.28
N ARG A 50 -18.60 -2.96 7.55
CA ARG A 50 -18.67 -1.61 8.12
C ARG A 50 -18.76 -0.53 7.04
N TYR A 51 -17.98 -0.66 5.98
CA TYR A 51 -17.88 0.36 4.94
C TYR A 51 -18.67 0.02 3.67
N GLY A 52 -19.29 -1.17 3.59
CA GLY A 52 -20.07 -1.59 2.43
C GLY A 52 -19.23 -1.79 1.17
N GLN A 53 -17.90 -1.92 1.31
CA GLN A 53 -16.99 -2.02 0.18
C GLN A 53 -16.93 -3.46 -0.33
N ARG A 54 -16.84 -3.61 -1.65
CA ARG A 54 -16.51 -4.89 -2.28
C ARG A 54 -14.99 -5.00 -2.38
N ALA A 55 -14.46 -6.16 -2.06
CA ALA A 55 -13.03 -6.43 -2.15
C ALA A 55 -12.74 -7.29 -3.39
N TRP A 56 -11.61 -7.00 -4.03
CA TRP A 56 -11.04 -7.77 -5.13
C TRP A 56 -9.58 -8.07 -4.80
N LEU A 57 -9.11 -9.25 -5.21
CA LEU A 57 -7.73 -9.71 -5.06
C LEU A 57 -7.12 -9.92 -6.44
N ARG A 58 -5.83 -9.59 -6.59
CA ARG A 58 -5.02 -10.01 -7.73
C ARG A 58 -3.81 -10.78 -7.22
N GLU A 59 -3.71 -12.03 -7.60
CA GLU A 59 -2.61 -12.90 -7.18
C GLU A 59 -1.36 -12.64 -8.01
N LEU A 60 -0.18 -12.76 -7.39
CA LEU A 60 1.08 -12.82 -8.11
C LEU A 60 1.18 -14.20 -8.78
N GLN A 61 1.15 -14.25 -10.12
CA GLN A 61 1.00 -15.52 -10.87
C GLN A 61 2.15 -16.52 -10.65
N GLN A 62 3.30 -16.04 -10.19
CA GLN A 62 4.44 -16.85 -9.83
C GLN A 62 4.65 -16.78 -8.32
N PRO A 63 5.00 -17.90 -7.65
CA PRO A 63 5.34 -17.89 -6.24
C PRO A 63 6.48 -16.91 -5.94
N ALA A 64 6.34 -16.15 -4.85
CA ALA A 64 7.42 -15.30 -4.37
C ALA A 64 8.61 -16.15 -3.92
N THR A 65 9.82 -15.67 -4.19
CA THR A 65 11.05 -16.30 -3.67
C THR A 65 11.25 -16.00 -2.18
N ARG A 66 12.04 -16.81 -1.47
CA ARG A 66 12.38 -16.56 -0.06
C ARG A 66 13.00 -15.18 0.16
N GLU A 67 13.83 -14.70 -0.78
CA GLU A 67 14.45 -13.37 -0.71
C GLU A 67 13.41 -12.25 -0.78
N MET A 68 12.32 -12.46 -1.54
CA MET A 68 11.19 -11.52 -1.63
C MET A 68 10.36 -11.53 -0.34
N GLU A 69 10.07 -12.70 0.22
CA GLU A 69 9.38 -12.84 1.51
C GLU A 69 10.17 -12.11 2.62
N ASP A 70 11.47 -12.36 2.70
CA ASP A 70 12.38 -11.66 3.61
C ASP A 70 12.38 -10.14 3.39
N ALA A 71 12.31 -9.69 2.13
CA ALA A 71 12.26 -8.28 1.80
C ALA A 71 10.94 -7.62 2.24
N VAL A 72 9.82 -8.32 2.11
CA VAL A 72 8.51 -7.88 2.64
C VAL A 72 8.60 -7.73 4.16
N LEU A 73 9.08 -8.76 4.86
CA LEU A 73 9.19 -8.74 6.33
C LEU A 73 10.09 -7.60 6.83
N ARG A 74 11.26 -7.39 6.19
CA ARG A 74 12.13 -6.24 6.51
C ARG A 74 11.46 -4.90 6.21
N THR A 75 10.61 -4.83 5.19
CA THR A 75 9.88 -3.61 4.84
C THR A 75 8.80 -3.31 5.87
N ILE A 76 8.03 -4.32 6.30
CA ILE A 76 7.06 -4.22 7.39
C ILE A 76 7.77 -3.71 8.64
N ALA A 77 8.83 -4.39 9.09
CA ALA A 77 9.60 -4.00 10.28
C ALA A 77 10.08 -2.53 10.27
N ARG A 78 10.34 -1.97 9.09
CA ARG A 78 10.83 -0.60 8.90
C ARG A 78 9.71 0.44 8.83
N LEU A 79 8.57 0.08 8.25
CA LEU A 79 7.50 1.02 7.90
C LEU A 79 6.30 0.94 8.82
N ASP A 80 6.19 -0.12 9.61
CA ASP A 80 5.12 -0.29 10.58
C ASP A 80 5.04 0.92 11.53
N GLY A 81 3.81 1.39 11.76
CA GLY A 81 3.51 2.58 12.56
C GLY A 81 3.94 3.90 11.93
N THR A 82 4.54 3.92 10.73
CA THR A 82 4.89 5.19 10.11
C THR A 82 3.62 5.97 9.77
N PRO A 83 3.49 7.22 10.24
CA PRO A 83 2.27 7.98 10.04
C PRO A 83 2.16 8.38 8.57
N PHE A 84 0.91 8.51 8.12
CA PHE A 84 0.58 9.13 6.83
C PHE A 84 1.44 10.39 6.64
N PRO A 85 2.01 10.58 5.45
CA PRO A 85 2.67 11.82 5.14
C PRO A 85 1.62 12.93 5.21
N SER A 86 1.68 13.73 6.28
CA SER A 86 1.25 15.11 6.14
C SER A 86 2.08 15.73 5.03
N THR A 87 1.54 16.72 4.33
CA THR A 87 2.16 17.40 3.17
C THR A 87 3.65 17.76 3.35
N THR A 88 4.16 17.80 4.57
CA THR A 88 5.58 17.98 4.93
C THR A 88 6.50 16.76 4.70
N LYS A 89 6.01 15.51 4.67
CA LYS A 89 6.87 14.32 4.44
C LYS A 89 7.24 14.08 2.97
N LEU A 90 6.58 14.75 2.02
CA LEU A 90 7.09 14.87 0.66
C LEU A 90 8.53 15.43 0.66
N ALA A 91 8.92 16.21 1.68
CA ALA A 91 10.28 16.72 1.87
C ALA A 91 11.30 15.67 2.33
N TRP A 92 10.90 14.56 2.97
CA TRP A 92 11.85 13.54 3.45
C TRP A 92 12.53 12.80 2.28
N ARG A 93 11.87 12.72 1.13
CA ARG A 93 12.46 12.18 -0.11
C ARG A 93 13.49 13.13 -0.76
N TRP A 94 13.55 14.40 -0.37
CA TRP A 94 14.59 15.36 -0.79
C TRP A 94 15.86 15.24 0.08
N ALA A 95 15.72 14.79 1.33
CA ALA A 95 16.84 14.62 2.26
C ALA A 95 17.78 13.45 1.90
N ARG A 96 17.35 12.49 1.05
CA ARG A 96 18.20 11.37 0.57
C ARG A 96 19.00 11.67 -0.72
N GLY A 97 19.17 12.93 -1.11
CA GLY A 97 20.33 13.34 -1.93
C GLY A 97 20.27 13.11 -3.44
N ARG A 98 19.10 13.10 -4.09
CA ARG A 98 19.01 13.20 -5.57
C ARG A 98 18.12 14.37 -5.97
N VAL A 99 18.74 15.48 -6.37
CA VAL A 99 18.04 16.69 -6.84
C VAL A 99 17.81 16.57 -8.36
N PRO A 100 16.57 16.42 -8.87
CA PRO A 100 16.30 16.73 -10.25
C PRO A 100 16.24 18.25 -10.39
N ARG A 101 17.04 18.83 -11.30
CA ARG A 101 16.92 20.23 -11.70
C ARG A 101 15.61 20.42 -12.47
N MET A 102 14.49 20.58 -11.77
CA MET A 102 13.28 21.13 -12.38
C MET A 102 13.40 22.65 -12.39
N ARG A 103 13.58 23.21 -13.59
CA ARG A 103 13.36 24.64 -13.85
C ARG A 103 11.90 24.94 -13.55
N VAL A 104 11.65 25.69 -12.48
CA VAL A 104 10.34 26.26 -12.15
C VAL A 104 10.17 27.57 -12.92
N PRO A 105 9.22 27.70 -13.86
CA PRO A 105 8.77 28.99 -14.34
C PRO A 105 7.76 29.55 -13.33
N TRP A 106 8.27 30.49 -12.54
CA TRP A 106 7.60 31.58 -11.83
C TRP A 106 6.07 31.78 -12.06
N ARG A 107 5.26 31.71 -10.99
CA ARG A 107 4.28 32.77 -10.61
C ARG A 107 3.67 32.57 -9.22
N ARG A 108 4.17 33.40 -8.30
CA ARG A 108 3.44 34.26 -7.34
C ARG A 108 2.00 33.85 -6.94
N GLY A 109 1.86 33.41 -5.69
CA GLY A 109 0.76 33.77 -4.81
C GLY A 109 -0.57 33.03 -4.99
N GLN A 110 -0.71 31.90 -4.29
CA GLN A 110 -1.93 31.54 -3.56
C GLN A 110 -1.66 30.26 -2.77
N SER A 111 -1.79 30.36 -1.45
CA SER A 111 -1.97 29.23 -0.55
C SER A 111 -3.33 28.60 -0.89
N ALA A 112 -3.38 27.77 -1.94
CA ALA A 112 -4.47 26.83 -2.13
C ALA A 112 -4.12 25.60 -1.28
N SER A 113 -4.63 25.56 -0.05
CA SER A 113 -4.96 24.28 0.55
C SER A 113 -5.95 23.62 -0.40
N ILE A 114 -5.47 22.75 -1.28
CA ILE A 114 -6.34 21.81 -1.95
C ILE A 114 -6.89 20.96 -0.81
N ASP A 115 -8.18 21.07 -0.52
CA ASP A 115 -8.90 20.16 0.36
C ASP A 115 -8.90 18.79 -0.33
N VAL A 116 -7.77 18.08 -0.26
CA VAL A 116 -7.68 16.69 -0.73
C VAL A 116 -8.42 15.86 0.31
N ASP A 117 -9.50 15.22 -0.12
CA ASP A 117 -10.29 14.33 0.72
C ASP A 117 -9.40 13.29 1.41
N GLU A 118 -9.65 13.04 2.70
CA GLU A 118 -8.84 12.15 3.56
C GLU A 118 -8.80 10.74 2.98
N ALA A 119 -9.91 10.29 2.39
CA ALA A 119 -9.99 9.01 1.69
C ALA A 119 -9.09 8.97 0.44
N THR A 120 -8.95 10.08 -0.29
CA THR A 120 -8.05 10.15 -1.45
C THR A 120 -6.58 10.07 -1.03
N LEU A 121 -6.22 10.72 0.08
CA LEU A 121 -4.89 10.60 0.68
C LEU A 121 -4.62 9.18 1.17
N GLU A 122 -5.61 8.52 1.77
CA GLU A 122 -5.51 7.15 2.25
C GLU A 122 -5.18 6.17 1.11
N VAL A 123 -5.94 6.27 0.03
CA VAL A 123 -5.79 5.40 -1.14
C VAL A 123 -4.43 5.64 -1.82
N ALA A 124 -3.99 6.89 -1.96
CA ALA A 124 -2.68 7.22 -2.53
C ALA A 124 -1.52 6.68 -1.66
N TYR A 125 -1.64 6.79 -0.33
CA TYR A 125 -0.60 6.29 0.56
C TYR A 125 -0.56 4.76 0.62
N CYS A 126 -1.72 4.10 0.59
CA CYS A 126 -1.80 2.64 0.45
C CYS A 126 -1.06 2.16 -0.81
N ALA A 127 -1.27 2.84 -1.94
CA ALA A 127 -0.56 2.53 -3.18
C ALA A 127 0.97 2.74 -3.04
N GLU A 128 1.41 3.78 -2.32
CA GLU A 128 2.83 4.00 -2.03
C GLU A 128 3.43 2.88 -1.17
N VAL A 129 2.72 2.41 -0.14
CA VAL A 129 3.16 1.30 0.72
C VAL A 129 3.35 0.02 -0.11
N VAL A 130 2.39 -0.32 -0.96
CA VAL A 130 2.49 -1.49 -1.85
C VAL A 130 3.67 -1.32 -2.83
N ALA A 131 3.80 -0.14 -3.44
CA ALA A 131 4.87 0.13 -4.39
C ALA A 131 6.27 0.03 -3.76
N VAL A 132 6.48 0.63 -2.58
CA VAL A 132 7.76 0.53 -1.84
C VAL A 132 8.06 -0.92 -1.46
N THR A 133 7.03 -1.70 -1.14
CA THR A 133 7.18 -3.12 -0.81
C THR A 133 7.59 -3.92 -2.06
N TYR A 134 6.95 -3.70 -3.21
CA TYR A 134 7.37 -4.31 -4.48
C TYR A 134 8.75 -3.84 -4.96
N GLU A 135 9.14 -2.58 -4.74
CA GLU A 135 10.50 -2.11 -5.00
C GLU A 135 11.52 -2.87 -4.15
N ALA A 136 11.21 -3.09 -2.86
CA ALA A 136 12.07 -3.87 -1.96
C ALA A 136 12.18 -5.35 -2.35
N MET A 137 11.10 -5.93 -2.89
CA MET A 137 11.09 -7.29 -3.46
C MET A 137 11.79 -7.37 -4.83
N GLY A 138 12.17 -6.24 -5.43
CA GLY A 138 12.72 -6.21 -6.79
C GLY A 138 11.68 -6.40 -7.90
N LEU A 139 10.39 -6.43 -7.56
CA LEU A 139 9.28 -6.53 -8.51
C LEU A 139 9.00 -5.20 -9.21
N LEU A 140 9.43 -4.08 -8.63
CA LEU A 140 9.40 -2.76 -9.27
C LEU A 140 10.79 -2.11 -9.26
N PRO A 141 11.14 -1.31 -10.29
CA PRO A 141 12.40 -0.59 -10.33
C PRO A 141 12.43 0.53 -9.28
N VAL A 142 13.52 0.61 -8.52
CA VAL A 142 13.71 1.64 -7.49
C VAL A 142 13.75 3.04 -8.11
N GLY A 143 12.97 3.97 -7.54
CA GLY A 143 13.14 5.41 -7.80
C GLY A 143 12.42 5.96 -9.03
N ARG A 144 11.40 5.26 -9.54
CA ARG A 144 10.41 5.91 -10.45
C ARG A 144 9.66 7.03 -9.71
N ARG A 145 9.22 8.05 -10.46
CA ARG A 145 8.56 9.24 -9.89
C ARG A 145 7.21 8.85 -9.26
N ILE A 146 6.85 9.49 -8.14
CA ILE A 146 5.64 9.25 -7.32
C ILE A 146 4.33 9.24 -8.13
N ASN A 147 4.26 10.05 -9.19
CA ASN A 147 3.09 10.14 -10.06
C ASN A 147 2.83 8.89 -10.92
N TRP A 148 3.60 7.82 -10.74
CA TRP A 148 3.42 6.53 -11.42
C TRP A 148 2.65 5.50 -10.60
N TYR A 149 2.56 5.65 -9.29
CA TYR A 149 1.84 4.71 -8.42
C TYR A 149 0.43 5.24 -8.13
N ASP A 150 -0.31 5.50 -9.23
CA ASP A 150 -1.74 5.73 -9.16
C ASP A 150 -2.40 4.46 -8.58
N PRO A 151 -3.26 4.57 -7.56
CA PRO A 151 -4.02 3.45 -7.03
C PRO A 151 -4.68 2.57 -8.11
N GLY A 152 -5.11 3.18 -9.22
CA GLY A 152 -5.71 2.46 -10.36
C GLY A 152 -4.76 1.48 -11.05
N ARG A 153 -3.43 1.65 -10.94
CA ARG A 153 -2.43 0.76 -11.55
C ARG A 153 -2.41 -0.64 -10.97
N PHE A 154 -2.79 -0.76 -9.71
CA PHE A 154 -2.87 -2.05 -9.04
C PHE A 154 -4.18 -2.77 -9.37
N TRP A 155 -5.11 -2.12 -10.07
CA TRP A 155 -6.41 -2.66 -10.46
C TRP A 155 -6.35 -3.15 -11.92
N SER A 156 -7.25 -4.02 -12.32
CA SER A 156 -7.28 -4.65 -13.66
C SER A 156 -7.43 -3.66 -14.82
N GLY A 157 -7.80 -2.40 -14.54
CA GLY A 157 -7.92 -1.34 -15.54
C GLY A 157 -6.60 -0.83 -16.11
N ASP A 158 -5.45 -1.16 -15.51
CA ASP A 158 -4.12 -0.75 -15.98
C ASP A 158 -3.10 -1.89 -15.77
N GLU A 159 -2.18 -2.06 -16.73
CA GLU A 159 -1.17 -3.12 -16.68
C GLU A 159 0.04 -2.65 -15.86
N LEU A 160 0.17 -3.19 -14.65
CA LEU A 160 1.37 -3.01 -13.86
C LEU A 160 2.48 -3.95 -14.35
N ASP A 161 3.41 -3.39 -15.13
CA ASP A 161 4.63 -4.09 -15.55
C ASP A 161 5.52 -4.40 -14.33
N LEU A 162 5.54 -5.67 -13.92
CA LEU A 162 6.47 -6.15 -12.89
C LEU A 162 7.77 -6.67 -13.53
N SER A 163 8.85 -6.49 -12.79
CA SER A 163 10.18 -7.00 -13.14
C SER A 163 10.25 -8.52 -13.03
N LEU A 164 11.36 -9.10 -13.49
CA LEU A 164 11.71 -10.52 -13.31
C LEU A 164 10.68 -11.50 -13.95
N GLY A 165 9.88 -11.02 -14.90
CA GLY A 165 8.85 -11.80 -15.59
C GLY A 165 7.60 -12.06 -14.75
N TYR A 166 7.47 -11.41 -13.58
CA TYR A 166 6.30 -11.55 -12.73
C TYR A 166 5.08 -10.87 -13.34
N ARG A 167 3.88 -11.36 -13.00
CA ARG A 167 2.62 -10.74 -13.41
C ARG A 167 1.57 -10.84 -12.32
N LEU A 168 0.69 -9.85 -12.27
CA LEU A 168 -0.55 -9.95 -11.50
C LEU A 168 -1.61 -10.64 -12.35
N GLY A 169 -2.33 -11.58 -11.74
CA GLY A 169 -3.46 -12.24 -12.35
C GLY A 169 -4.68 -11.33 -12.49
N ASP A 170 -5.78 -11.95 -12.91
CA ASP A 170 -7.09 -11.31 -13.02
C ASP A 170 -7.62 -10.89 -11.65
N GLU A 171 -8.60 -9.99 -11.65
CA GLU A 171 -9.33 -9.64 -10.44
C GLU A 171 -10.27 -10.77 -10.02
N VAL A 172 -10.02 -11.29 -8.82
CA VAL A 172 -10.88 -12.26 -8.16
C VAL A 172 -11.71 -11.53 -7.11
N ALA A 173 -13.04 -11.51 -7.31
CA ALA A 173 -13.95 -10.93 -6.33
C ALA A 173 -13.90 -11.74 -5.02
N VAL A 174 -13.75 -11.06 -3.90
CA VAL A 174 -13.74 -11.67 -2.58
C VAL A 174 -15.18 -11.72 -2.06
N ASP A 175 -15.67 -12.93 -1.79
CA ASP A 175 -16.97 -13.16 -1.18
C ASP A 175 -16.84 -13.20 0.35
N ILE A 176 -17.43 -12.22 1.02
CA ILE A 176 -17.51 -12.18 2.47
C ILE A 176 -18.81 -12.88 2.86
N ARG A 177 -18.70 -14.18 3.12
CA ARG A 177 -19.85 -14.90 3.67
C ARG A 177 -20.18 -14.33 5.05
N PRO A 178 -21.45 -13.98 5.31
CA PRO A 178 -21.87 -13.58 6.64
C PRO A 178 -21.53 -14.69 7.64
N ALA A 179 -21.19 -14.32 8.87
CA ALA A 179 -20.90 -15.26 9.92
C ALA A 179 -22.17 -16.05 10.31
N GLY A 180 -22.40 -17.17 9.62
CA GLY A 180 -23.44 -18.16 9.94
C GLY A 180 -24.75 -18.00 9.19
N GLY A 181 -25.09 -19.03 8.42
CA GLY A 181 -26.42 -19.62 8.36
C GLY A 181 -26.32 -21.04 8.88
#